data_AF-B2ITF2-F1
#
_entry.id   AF-B2ITF2-F1
#
_cell.length_a   1.000
_cell.length_b   1.000
_cell.length_c   1.000
_cell.angle_alpha   90.00
_cell.angle_beta   90.00
_cell.angle_gamma   90.00
#
_symmetry.space_group_name_H-M   'P 1'
#
loop_
_entity.id
_entity.type
_entity.pdbx_description
1 polymer ?
#
loop_
_entity_poly.entity_id
_entity_poly.type
_entity_poly.pdbx_seq_one_letter_code
_entity_poly.pdbx_strand_id
1 'polypeptide(L)'
;MTLLANDCSSDELLRTTLDLMNESLRRLVKLKIFPGIGWIKFVEVTQRCGGNIRPCFHILMIVKASYFGHGYLSQKKWAEVWQRSLRVDYSPTVSVKRLNPEQDLLIGLISESAKYCSNEAVILQLSQRVPNVKTVTIGGILRNYSDLLTPINITPASIFPSDSCAGGIPS
;
A
#
# COMPACT_ATOMS: atom_id res chain seq x y z
N MET A 1 -7.10 1.92 -1.16
CA MET A 1 -6.77 1.37 -2.49
C MET A 1 -5.56 0.48 -2.32
N THR A 2 -5.58 -0.72 -2.89
CA THR A 2 -4.47 -1.67 -2.82
C THR A 2 -3.92 -1.89 -4.22
N LEU A 3 -2.62 -1.74 -4.39
CA LEU A 3 -1.89 -1.89 -5.65
C LEU A 3 -0.92 -3.05 -5.53
N LEU A 4 -1.07 -4.06 -6.37
CA LEU A 4 -0.22 -5.25 -6.34
C LEU A 4 0.72 -5.22 -7.56
N ALA A 5 1.96 -5.63 -7.35
CA ALA A 5 2.88 -5.95 -8.44
C ALA A 5 3.04 -7.47 -8.60
N ASN A 6 3.81 -7.88 -9.60
CA ASN A 6 4.07 -9.29 -9.88
C ASN A 6 4.88 -9.94 -8.76
N ASP A 7 4.76 -11.26 -8.68
CA ASP A 7 5.52 -12.08 -7.73
C ASP A 7 7.02 -11.99 -8.05
N CYS A 8 7.82 -11.82 -7.00
CA CYS A 8 9.27 -11.73 -7.03
C CYS A 8 9.85 -13.06 -6.51
N SER A 9 10.82 -13.63 -7.22
CA SER A 9 11.51 -14.86 -6.82
C SER A 9 12.74 -14.63 -5.93
N SER A 10 13.18 -13.38 -5.79
CA SER A 10 14.37 -13.00 -5.00
C SER A 10 14.22 -11.62 -4.35
N ASP A 11 15.04 -11.36 -3.33
CA ASP A 11 15.08 -10.07 -2.63
C ASP A 11 15.62 -8.92 -3.52
N GLU A 12 16.52 -9.23 -4.48
CA GLU A 12 16.99 -8.25 -5.46
C GLU A 12 15.87 -7.77 -6.39
N LEU A 13 15.06 -8.73 -6.88
CA LEU A 13 13.90 -8.43 -7.71
C LEU A 13 12.83 -7.68 -6.90
N LEU A 14 12.64 -8.05 -5.63
CA LEU A 14 11.76 -7.34 -4.70
C LEU A 14 12.20 -5.88 -4.54
N ARG A 15 13.48 -5.62 -4.29
CA ARG A 15 14.03 -4.27 -4.15
C ARG A 15 13.77 -3.43 -5.39
N THR A 16 14.13 -3.97 -6.56
CA THR A 16 13.93 -3.29 -7.85
C THR A 16 12.45 -3.03 -8.13
N THR A 17 11.58 -3.98 -7.78
CA THR A 17 10.12 -3.83 -7.92
C THR A 17 9.59 -2.75 -6.99
N LEU A 18 10.03 -2.69 -5.73
CA LEU A 18 9.62 -1.65 -4.79
C LEU A 18 10.08 -0.26 -5.24
N ASP A 19 11.29 -0.13 -5.79
CA ASP A 19 11.79 1.12 -6.36
C ASP A 19 10.93 1.57 -7.55
N LEU A 20 10.63 0.64 -8.47
CA LEU A 20 9.73 0.88 -9.59
C LEU A 20 8.34 1.32 -9.12
N MET A 21 7.75 0.60 -8.15
CA MET A 21 6.43 0.93 -7.60
C MET A 21 6.44 2.32 -6.93
N ASN A 22 7.49 2.67 -6.20
CA ASN A 22 7.61 3.99 -5.57
C ASN A 22 7.70 5.11 -6.61
N GLU A 23 8.52 4.96 -7.65
CA GLU A 23 8.59 5.89 -8.77
C GLU A 23 7.26 6.03 -9.49
N SER A 24 6.56 4.91 -9.65
CA SER A 24 5.25 4.86 -10.31
C SER A 24 4.19 5.57 -9.48
N LEU A 25 4.23 5.43 -8.15
CA LEU A 25 3.37 6.20 -7.26
C LEU A 25 3.67 7.70 -7.35
N ARG A 26 4.95 8.11 -7.41
CA ARG A 26 5.33 9.52 -7.61
C ARG A 26 4.77 10.09 -8.92
N ARG A 27 4.68 9.29 -9.98
CA ARG A 27 4.03 9.68 -11.25
C ARG A 27 2.52 9.76 -11.09
N LEU A 28 1.91 8.72 -10.48
CA LEU A 28 0.47 8.61 -10.26
C LEU A 28 -0.09 9.84 -9.56
N VAL A 29 0.54 10.25 -8.44
CA VAL A 29 0.06 11.37 -7.61
C VAL A 29 0.19 12.74 -8.29
N LYS A 30 0.97 12.85 -9.37
CA LYS A 30 1.12 14.08 -10.17
C LYS A 30 0.11 14.16 -11.31
N LEU A 31 -0.64 13.10 -11.60
CA LEU A 31 -1.63 13.10 -12.68
C LEU A 31 -2.84 13.96 -12.30
N LYS A 32 -3.37 14.71 -13.27
CA LYS A 32 -4.60 15.50 -13.08
C LYS A 32 -5.81 14.65 -12.65
N ILE A 33 -5.82 13.37 -13.04
CA ILE A 33 -6.90 12.43 -12.69
C ILE A 33 -6.80 11.93 -11.24
N PHE A 34 -5.66 12.11 -10.57
CA PHE A 34 -5.49 11.66 -9.20
C PHE A 34 -6.33 12.53 -8.24
N PRO A 35 -7.31 11.94 -7.52
CA PRO A 35 -8.27 12.70 -6.72
C PRO A 35 -7.77 12.99 -5.29
N GLY A 36 -6.67 12.38 -4.87
CA GLY A 36 -6.18 12.44 -3.50
C GLY A 36 -5.60 13.81 -3.17
N ILE A 37 -6.22 14.53 -2.23
CA ILE A 37 -5.68 15.77 -1.65
C ILE A 37 -4.68 15.49 -0.52
N GLY A 38 -4.79 14.31 0.10
CA GLY A 38 -3.85 13.77 1.09
C GLY A 38 -3.86 12.24 1.02
N TRP A 39 -2.74 11.59 1.31
CA TRP A 39 -2.68 10.13 1.28
C TRP A 39 -1.58 9.57 2.19
N ILE A 40 -1.79 8.33 2.62
CA ILE A 40 -0.83 7.51 3.36
C ILE A 40 -0.66 6.20 2.58
N LYS A 41 0.59 5.82 2.33
CA LYS A 41 0.99 4.58 1.67
C LYS A 41 1.69 3.69 2.69
N PHE A 42 1.24 2.46 2.79
CA PHE A 42 1.89 1.38 3.50
C PHE A 42 2.42 0.36 2.49
N VAL A 43 3.61 -0.17 2.73
CA VAL A 43 4.19 -1.28 1.98
C VAL A 43 3.94 -2.56 2.77
N GLU A 44 3.32 -3.54 2.13
CA GLU A 44 3.19 -4.89 2.66
C GLU A 44 3.88 -5.85 1.69
N VAL A 45 4.54 -6.87 2.24
CA VAL A 45 5.17 -7.92 1.46
C VAL A 45 4.69 -9.27 1.97
N THR A 46 3.98 -9.99 1.12
CA THR A 46 3.40 -11.30 1.46
C THR A 46 4.22 -12.41 0.82
N GLN A 47 4.67 -13.39 1.61
CA GLN A 47 5.30 -14.59 1.07
C GLN A 47 4.22 -15.61 0.68
N ARG A 48 4.28 -16.10 -0.56
CA ARG A 48 3.35 -17.11 -1.08
C ARG A 48 3.92 -18.51 -0.88
N CYS A 49 3.04 -19.50 -0.84
CA CYS A 49 3.44 -20.90 -0.90
C CYS A 49 4.24 -21.13 -2.19
N GLY A 50 5.46 -21.68 -2.06
CA GLY A 50 6.44 -21.76 -3.15
C GLY A 50 7.58 -20.74 -3.08
N GLY A 51 7.65 -19.91 -2.03
CA GLY A 51 8.80 -19.02 -1.76
C GLY A 51 8.77 -17.68 -2.50
N ASN A 52 7.87 -17.52 -3.47
CA ASN A 52 7.64 -16.24 -4.15
C ASN A 52 7.12 -15.16 -3.20
N ILE A 53 7.53 -13.93 -3.46
CA ILE A 53 7.25 -12.77 -2.62
C ILE A 53 6.40 -11.77 -3.40
N ARG A 54 5.29 -11.32 -2.82
CA ARG A 54 4.39 -10.36 -3.46
C ARG A 54 4.42 -9.01 -2.75
N PRO A 55 5.01 -7.96 -3.37
CA PRO A 55 4.90 -6.61 -2.86
C PRO A 55 3.54 -6.00 -3.19
N CYS A 56 2.95 -5.32 -2.21
CA CYS A 56 1.76 -4.52 -2.42
C CYS A 56 1.81 -3.17 -1.68
N PHE A 57 1.13 -2.17 -2.23
CA PHE A 57 0.92 -0.89 -1.59
C PHE A 57 -0.53 -0.74 -1.16
N HIS A 58 -0.75 -0.48 0.13
CA HIS A 58 -2.04 -0.01 0.64
C HIS A 58 -2.01 1.50 0.76
N ILE A 59 -2.90 2.17 0.04
CA ILE A 59 -2.99 3.61 -0.03
C ILE A 59 -4.34 4.06 0.51
N LEU A 60 -4.31 4.73 1.66
CA LEU A 60 -5.43 5.48 2.19
C LEU A 60 -5.40 6.88 1.59
N MET A 61 -6.52 7.33 1.01
CA MET A 61 -6.61 8.63 0.32
C MET A 61 -7.75 9.46 0.89
N ILE A 62 -7.44 10.71 1.20
CA ILE A 62 -8.41 11.77 1.45
C ILE A 62 -8.72 12.42 0.10
N VAL A 63 -10.01 12.53 -0.22
CA VAL A 63 -10.52 13.08 -1.47
C VAL A 63 -11.51 14.20 -1.16
N LYS A 64 -11.82 15.04 -2.16
CA LYS A 64 -12.87 16.06 -2.04
C LYS A 64 -14.23 15.39 -1.79
N ALA A 65 -15.11 16.03 -1.01
CA ALA A 65 -16.46 15.51 -0.74
C ALA A 65 -17.26 15.23 -2.03
N SER A 66 -17.05 16.05 -3.07
CA SER A 66 -17.70 15.89 -4.38
C SER A 66 -17.23 14.67 -5.17
N TYR A 67 -16.08 14.05 -4.85
CA TYR A 67 -15.44 13.02 -5.66
C TYR A 67 -16.35 11.83 -5.95
N PHE A 68 -17.11 11.37 -4.96
CA PHE A 68 -17.98 10.21 -5.11
C PHE A 68 -19.24 10.49 -5.94
N GLY A 69 -19.62 11.77 -6.11
CA GLY A 69 -20.67 12.17 -7.05
C GLY A 69 -20.14 12.61 -8.41
N HIS A 70 -18.94 13.18 -8.45
CA HIS A 70 -18.32 13.76 -9.64
C HIS A 70 -16.82 13.40 -9.70
N GLY A 71 -16.44 12.58 -10.67
CA GLY A 71 -15.05 12.21 -10.91
C GLY A 71 -14.60 10.91 -10.24
N TYR A 72 -15.51 10.12 -9.66
CA TYR A 72 -15.20 8.80 -9.12
C TYR A 72 -14.59 7.89 -10.20
N LEU A 73 -13.42 7.33 -9.90
CA LEU A 73 -12.75 6.39 -10.79
C LEU A 73 -13.15 4.96 -10.45
N SER A 74 -13.60 4.21 -11.45
CA SER A 74 -13.85 2.78 -11.33
C SER A 74 -12.56 2.01 -11.08
N GLN A 75 -12.66 0.80 -10.53
CA GLN A 75 -11.49 -0.07 -10.31
C GLN A 75 -10.73 -0.36 -11.60
N LYS A 76 -11.45 -0.60 -12.72
CA LYS A 76 -10.84 -0.72 -14.05
C LYS A 76 -10.05 0.52 -14.43
N LYS A 77 -10.60 1.71 -14.20
CA LYS A 77 -9.89 2.97 -14.51
C LYS A 77 -8.66 3.15 -13.64
N TRP A 78 -8.73 2.79 -12.37
CA TRP A 78 -7.56 2.77 -11.49
C TRP A 78 -6.47 1.80 -11.98
N ALA A 79 -6.84 0.60 -12.41
CA ALA A 79 -5.90 -0.36 -12.98
C ALA A 79 -5.20 0.20 -14.24
N GLU A 80 -5.94 0.82 -15.16
CA GLU A 80 -5.38 1.47 -16.36
C GLU A 80 -4.39 2.60 -16.01
N VAL A 81 -4.76 3.48 -15.08
CA VAL A 81 -3.90 4.60 -14.68
C VAL A 81 -2.68 4.10 -13.92
N TRP A 82 -2.83 3.05 -13.11
CA TRP A 82 -1.74 2.43 -12.40
C TRP A 82 -0.76 1.73 -13.35
N GLN A 83 -1.26 0.94 -14.31
CA GLN A 83 -0.46 0.33 -15.37
C GLN A 83 0.38 1.36 -16.12
N ARG A 84 -0.24 2.47 -16.53
CA ARG A 84 0.46 3.57 -17.21
C ARG A 84 1.53 4.23 -16.33
N SER A 85 1.26 4.34 -15.02
CA SER A 85 2.21 4.89 -14.06
C SER A 85 3.38 3.95 -13.83
N LEU A 86 3.11 2.65 -13.78
CA LEU A 86 4.09 1.55 -13.72
C LEU A 86 4.93 1.43 -14.98
N ARG A 87 4.38 1.80 -16.14
CA ARG A 87 4.99 1.61 -17.48
C ARG A 87 5.24 0.13 -17.80
N VAL A 88 4.24 -0.69 -17.51
CA VAL A 88 4.25 -2.13 -17.77
C VAL A 88 3.21 -2.49 -18.83
N ASP A 89 3.44 -3.59 -19.53
CA ASP A 89 2.59 -4.13 -20.59
C ASP A 89 1.47 -5.05 -20.09
N TYR A 90 1.61 -5.59 -18.88
CA TYR A 90 0.57 -6.38 -18.21
C TYR A 90 -0.44 -5.50 -17.45
N SER A 91 -1.64 -6.03 -17.21
CA SER A 91 -2.65 -5.36 -16.38
C SER A 91 -2.39 -5.66 -14.89
N PRO A 92 -1.99 -4.68 -14.06
CA PRO A 92 -1.74 -4.89 -12.65
C PRO A 92 -3.04 -5.06 -11.86
N THR A 93 -2.99 -5.84 -10.77
CA THR A 93 -4.13 -6.00 -9.87
C THR A 93 -4.28 -4.78 -8.98
N VAL A 94 -5.47 -4.19 -9.01
CA VAL A 94 -5.85 -3.06 -8.17
C VAL A 94 -7.18 -3.34 -7.49
N SER A 95 -7.30 -3.00 -6.21
CA SER A 95 -8.56 -3.03 -5.46
C SER A 95 -8.86 -1.66 -4.86
N VAL A 96 -10.10 -1.20 -5.00
CA VAL A 96 -10.55 0.11 -4.51
C VAL A 96 -11.85 -0.06 -3.75
N LYS A 97 -11.85 0.36 -2.49
CA LYS A 97 -13.02 0.35 -1.61
C LYS A 97 -13.26 1.77 -1.09
N ARG A 98 -14.52 2.21 -1.13
CA ARG A 98 -14.98 3.42 -0.43
C ARG A 98 -15.17 3.08 1.04
N LEU A 99 -14.76 4.01 1.89
CA LEU A 99 -14.88 3.91 3.34
C LEU A 99 -16.10 4.72 3.77
N ASN A 100 -16.82 4.20 4.77
CA ASN A 100 -17.98 4.88 5.33
C ASN A 100 -17.52 5.68 6.56
N PRO A 101 -17.50 7.02 6.54
CA PRO A 101 -17.00 7.82 7.66
C PRO A 101 -17.79 7.65 8.97
N GLU A 102 -19.04 7.19 8.93
CA GLU A 102 -19.85 6.94 10.14
C GLU A 102 -19.49 5.63 10.84
N GLN A 103 -18.93 4.67 10.10
CA GLN A 103 -18.59 3.33 10.59
C GLN A 103 -17.07 3.14 10.69
N ASP A 104 -16.35 3.69 9.73
CA ASP A 104 -14.89 3.62 9.59
C ASP A 104 -14.28 4.92 10.11
N LEU A 105 -14.03 4.98 11.43
CA LEU A 105 -13.24 6.06 12.00
C LEU A 105 -11.87 6.08 11.32
N LEU A 106 -11.46 7.25 10.82
CA LEU A 106 -10.20 7.40 10.07
C LEU A 106 -8.98 6.89 10.85
N ILE A 107 -8.96 7.10 12.17
CA ILE A 107 -7.95 6.53 13.08
C ILE A 107 -8.06 5.01 13.19
N GLY A 108 -9.27 4.47 13.33
CA GLY A 108 -9.51 3.03 13.37
C GLY A 108 -9.07 2.34 12.10
N LEU A 109 -9.31 2.96 10.95
CA LEU A 109 -8.91 2.41 9.66
C LEU A 109 -7.40 2.54 9.39
N ILE A 110 -6.79 3.66 9.79
CA ILE A 110 -5.32 3.80 9.78
C ILE A 110 -4.72 2.73 10.70
N SER A 111 -5.29 2.52 11.89
CA SER A 111 -4.86 1.49 12.84
C SER A 111 -5.01 0.09 12.27
N GLU A 112 -6.16 -0.28 11.69
CA GLU A 112 -6.37 -1.57 11.02
C GLU A 112 -5.42 -1.78 9.84
N SER A 113 -5.27 -0.77 8.97
CA SER A 113 -4.34 -0.84 7.83
C SER A 113 -2.90 -0.97 8.31
N ALA A 114 -2.52 -0.27 9.38
CA ALA A 114 -1.22 -0.37 10.01
C ALA A 114 -1.02 -1.72 10.72
N LYS A 115 -2.05 -2.32 11.34
CA LYS A 115 -1.92 -3.63 11.99
C LYS A 115 -1.43 -4.70 11.02
N TYR A 116 -1.96 -4.73 9.80
CA TYR A 116 -1.54 -5.70 8.79
C TYR A 116 -0.27 -5.30 8.04
N CYS A 117 -0.12 -4.02 7.67
CA CYS A 117 1.00 -3.57 6.83
C CYS A 117 2.23 -3.15 7.65
N SER A 118 2.08 -2.95 8.94
CA SER A 118 3.07 -2.36 9.85
C SER A 118 3.19 -3.17 11.15
N ASN A 119 2.79 -4.46 11.14
CA ASN A 119 3.21 -5.36 12.22
C ASN A 119 4.74 -5.39 12.25
N GLU A 120 5.33 -5.32 13.45
CA GLU A 120 6.77 -5.40 13.66
C GLU A 120 7.41 -6.55 12.89
N ALA A 121 6.75 -7.71 12.82
CA ALA A 121 7.25 -8.86 12.05
C ALA A 121 7.42 -8.54 10.56
N VAL A 122 6.48 -7.83 9.94
CA VAL A 122 6.53 -7.45 8.51
C VAL A 122 7.59 -6.37 8.29
N ILE A 123 7.67 -5.38 9.19
CA ILE A 123 8.68 -4.32 9.14
C ILE A 123 10.10 -4.89 9.32
N LEU A 124 10.28 -5.81 10.28
CA LEU A 124 11.53 -6.49 10.54
C LEU A 124 11.95 -7.37 9.35
N GLN A 125 11.03 -8.17 8.82
CA GLN A 125 11.31 -8.98 7.62
C GLN A 125 11.69 -8.09 6.43
N LEU A 126 11.00 -6.98 6.22
CA LEU A 126 11.30 -6.03 5.16
C LEU A 126 12.65 -5.35 5.35
N SER A 127 12.96 -4.89 6.57
CA SER A 127 14.23 -4.22 6.86
C SER A 127 15.43 -5.16 6.79
N GLN A 128 15.26 -6.45 7.11
CA GLN A 128 16.28 -7.49 6.94
C GLN A 128 16.49 -7.86 5.46
N ARG A 129 15.41 -8.06 4.70
CA ARG A 129 15.47 -8.47 3.29
C ARG A 129 15.89 -7.34 2.36
N VAL A 130 15.36 -6.14 2.60
CA VAL A 130 15.58 -4.96 1.76
C VAL A 130 15.86 -3.74 2.65
N PRO A 131 17.13 -3.56 3.07
CA PRO A 131 17.47 -2.46 3.95
C PRO A 131 17.15 -1.11 3.30
N ASN A 132 16.74 -0.14 4.13
CA ASN A 132 16.40 1.23 3.76
C ASN A 132 15.10 1.45 2.96
N VAL A 133 14.20 0.46 2.92
CA VAL A 133 12.85 0.67 2.36
C VAL A 133 11.98 1.47 3.32
N LYS A 134 11.36 2.56 2.82
CA LYS A 134 10.34 3.30 3.57
C LYS A 134 9.01 2.56 3.51
N THR A 135 8.68 1.87 4.60
CA THR A 135 7.44 1.08 4.78
C THR A 135 6.20 1.95 4.82
N VAL A 136 6.29 3.14 5.43
CA VAL A 136 5.21 4.14 5.46
C VAL A 136 5.63 5.40 4.73
N THR A 137 4.74 5.99 3.93
CA THR A 137 4.98 7.25 3.22
C THR A 137 3.72 8.08 3.19
N ILE A 138 3.84 9.37 3.50
CA ILE A 138 2.70 10.31 3.56
C ILE A 138 2.86 11.36 2.46
N GLY A 139 1.74 11.80 1.88
CA GLY A 139 1.69 12.81 0.82
C GLY A 139 0.48 13.73 0.89
N GLY A 140 0.55 14.83 0.12
CA GLY A 140 -0.48 15.88 0.09
C GLY A 140 -0.60 16.62 1.42
N ILE A 141 -1.83 17.03 1.78
CA ILE A 141 -2.12 17.78 3.01
C ILE A 141 -1.67 17.05 4.29
N LEU A 142 -1.61 15.72 4.25
CA LEU A 142 -1.22 14.89 5.40
C LEU A 142 0.26 15.04 5.78
N ARG A 143 1.10 15.59 4.90
CA ARG A 143 2.49 15.92 5.26
C ARG A 143 2.59 16.89 6.43
N ASN A 144 1.61 17.79 6.57
CA ASN A 144 1.56 18.76 7.65
C ASN A 144 1.12 18.14 9.00
N TYR A 145 0.70 16.88 8.98
CA TYR A 145 0.20 16.13 10.13
C TYR A 145 1.06 14.89 10.40
N SER A 146 2.32 14.88 9.94
CA SER A 146 3.26 13.77 10.16
C SER A 146 3.39 13.41 11.63
N ASP A 147 3.32 14.42 12.50
CA ASP A 147 3.53 14.27 13.93
C ASP A 147 2.42 13.45 14.60
N LEU A 148 1.20 13.48 14.07
CA LEU A 148 0.08 12.66 14.55
C LEU A 148 0.23 11.17 14.19
N LEU A 149 1.15 10.85 13.27
CA LEU A 149 1.41 9.50 12.77
C LEU A 149 2.75 8.94 13.28
N THR A 150 3.50 9.71 14.08
CA THR A 150 4.75 9.29 14.72
C THR A 150 4.65 8.05 15.61
N PRO A 151 3.51 7.70 16.26
CA PRO A 151 3.43 6.45 17.03
C PRO A 151 3.53 5.16 16.19
N ILE A 152 3.46 5.25 14.85
CA ILE A 152 3.56 4.09 13.95
C ILE A 152 5.03 3.71 13.67
N ASN A 153 5.99 4.46 14.22
CA ASN A 153 7.41 4.08 14.19
C ASN A 153 7.69 3.09 15.33
N ILE A 154 7.24 1.84 15.16
CA ILE A 154 7.33 0.82 16.19
C ILE A 154 8.75 0.24 16.23
N THR A 155 9.39 0.37 17.39
CA THR A 155 10.65 -0.29 17.79
C THR A 155 10.56 -1.80 17.60
N PRO A 156 11.65 -2.48 17.19
CA PRO A 156 11.63 -3.92 16.98
C PRO A 156 11.75 -4.67 18.32
N ALA A 157 10.64 -5.18 18.85
CA ALA A 157 10.68 -6.06 20.00
C ALA A 157 9.44 -6.96 20.06
N SER A 158 9.43 -8.03 19.27
CA SER A 158 9.28 -9.42 19.75
C SER A 158 8.95 -10.39 18.61
N ILE A 159 9.13 -11.68 18.90
CA ILE A 159 9.43 -12.77 18.00
C ILE A 159 8.22 -13.74 17.87
N PHE A 160 8.02 -14.31 16.66
CA PHE A 160 7.24 -15.52 16.24
C PHE A 160 5.69 -15.50 16.22
N PRO A 161 5.01 -16.38 15.42
CA PRO A 161 5.51 -17.48 14.58
C PRO A 161 5.26 -17.33 13.07
N SER A 162 6.08 -18.04 12.30
CA SER A 162 5.78 -18.49 10.94
C SER A 162 4.53 -19.37 10.98
N ASP A 163 3.50 -19.03 10.22
CA ASP A 163 2.67 -19.96 9.43
C ASP A 163 1.42 -19.25 8.88
N SER A 164 1.24 -19.29 7.56
CA SER A 164 -0.10 -19.32 6.95
C SER A 164 -0.01 -19.72 5.47
N CYS A 165 0.50 -20.93 5.23
CA CYS A 165 -0.05 -21.75 4.14
C CYS A 165 -1.28 -22.52 4.67
N ALA A 166 -2.30 -21.80 5.13
CA ALA A 166 -3.63 -22.32 5.43
C ALA A 166 -4.61 -21.16 5.52
N GLY A 167 -5.53 -21.06 4.56
CA GLY A 167 -6.58 -20.03 4.57
C GLY A 167 -7.07 -19.72 3.17
N GLY A 168 -8.06 -20.49 2.70
CA GLY A 168 -8.78 -20.20 1.48
C GLY A 168 -9.44 -18.82 1.53
N ILE A 169 -9.46 -18.14 0.38
CA ILE A 169 -10.19 -16.89 0.17
C ILE A 169 -11.69 -17.21 0.28
N PRO A 170 -12.48 -16.58 1.17
CA PRO A 170 -13.92 -16.72 1.14
C PRO A 170 -14.46 -16.03 -0.13
N SER A 171 -15.33 -16.76 -0.82
CA SER A 171 -16.14 -16.34 -1.97
C SER A 171 -16.97 -15.09 -1.72
#